data_AF-A0A8C0BX07-F1
#
_entry.id   AF-A0A8C0BX07-F1
#
_cell.length_a   1.000
_cell.length_b   1.000
_cell.length_c   1.000
_cell.angle_alpha   90.00
_cell.angle_beta   90.00
_cell.angle_gamma   90.00
#
_symmetry.space_group_name_H-M   'P 1'
#
loop_
_entity.id
_entity.type
_entity.pdbx_description
1 polymer ?
#
loop_
_entity_poly.entity_id
_entity_poly.type
_entity_poly.pdbx_seq_one_letter_code
_entity_poly.pdbx_strand_id
1 'polypeptide(L)'
;MEDTTFPEVVVKEAENTWGRWWGAAPPHSPTHPALHFGAIPATKKLLCFEVLVANSKHALLPGGLDVLILNHIGYSYFNYFNGDVGHIRKLLETNFLSYVAMTVSALPMLKESEGSIVVVSSIAGKTAIPFTAPYSATKFALDGFFSSLRQEFIIDKVNVSITLCILGYINTENAVRAVSHAIQDTPAPKEECALEIIKSGVLRRRELHYPSRTVGSLLLLRDIAPDFLDSLMRRAYKVENIRRT
;
A
#
# COMPACT_ATOMS: atom_id res chain seq x y z
N MET A 1 6.17 15.65 -34.50
CA MET A 1 6.53 16.22 -33.19
C MET A 1 5.42 15.80 -32.24
N GLU A 2 5.79 15.11 -31.16
CA GLU A 2 4.86 14.76 -30.08
C GLU A 2 4.91 15.87 -29.03
N ASP A 3 3.76 16.36 -28.60
CA ASP A 3 3.69 17.32 -27.48
C ASP A 3 3.60 16.51 -26.17
N THR A 4 4.55 16.74 -25.26
CA THR A 4 4.76 15.94 -24.05
C THR A 4 4.26 16.66 -22.80
N THR A 5 3.02 17.15 -22.85
CA THR A 5 2.37 17.88 -21.76
C THR A 5 1.30 17.04 -21.05
N PHE A 6 1.60 16.60 -19.82
CA PHE A 6 0.61 16.01 -18.91
C PHE A 6 -0.40 17.09 -18.49
N PRO A 7 -1.72 16.93 -18.69
CA PRO A 7 -2.67 18.01 -18.50
C PRO A 7 -2.98 18.29 -17.02
N GLU A 8 -2.82 19.55 -16.61
CA GLU A 8 -3.05 20.05 -15.24
C GLU A 8 -4.48 19.81 -14.71
N VAL A 9 -5.43 19.51 -15.61
CA VAL A 9 -6.86 19.30 -15.32
C VAL A 9 -7.09 18.24 -14.23
N VAL A 10 -6.29 17.16 -14.23
CA VAL A 10 -6.39 16.04 -13.28
C VAL A 10 -6.25 16.50 -11.82
N VAL A 11 -5.52 17.59 -11.56
CA VAL A 11 -5.25 18.09 -10.20
C VAL A 11 -6.47 18.80 -9.60
N LYS A 12 -7.23 19.55 -10.40
CA LYS A 12 -8.34 20.40 -9.92
C LYS A 12 -9.63 19.63 -9.64
N GLU A 13 -9.93 18.61 -10.42
CA GLU A 13 -11.22 17.90 -10.29
C GLU A 13 -11.30 17.06 -9.01
N ALA A 14 -10.14 16.67 -8.47
CA ALA A 14 -10.03 16.04 -7.16
C ALA A 14 -10.67 16.90 -6.04
N GLU A 15 -10.35 18.19 -5.96
CA GLU A 15 -10.64 19.09 -4.82
C GLU A 15 -12.13 19.16 -4.45
N ASN A 16 -13.03 19.08 -5.43
CA ASN A 16 -14.48 19.24 -5.22
C ASN A 16 -15.15 18.03 -4.55
N THR A 17 -14.52 16.85 -4.53
CA THR A 17 -15.17 15.60 -4.08
C THR A 17 -15.11 15.42 -2.56
N TRP A 18 -14.21 16.12 -1.86
CA TRP A 18 -13.82 15.85 -0.46
C TRP A 18 -14.90 16.24 0.57
N GLY A 19 -15.87 17.08 0.21
CA GLY A 19 -16.79 17.74 1.16
C GLY A 19 -17.89 16.88 1.79
N ARG A 20 -18.06 15.59 1.42
CA ARG A 20 -19.25 14.79 1.82
C ARG A 20 -19.05 13.78 2.96
N TRP A 21 -17.82 13.52 3.40
CA TRP A 21 -17.52 12.35 4.25
C TRP A 21 -17.14 12.64 5.71
N TRP A 22 -17.07 13.90 6.15
CA TRP A 22 -16.65 14.20 7.54
C TRP A 22 -17.79 14.65 8.45
N GLY A 23 -18.06 13.85 9.50
CA GLY A 23 -19.21 14.03 10.39
C GLY A 23 -18.91 13.80 11.87
N ALA A 24 -19.39 14.70 12.75
CA ALA A 24 -19.12 14.73 14.18
C ALA A 24 -19.94 13.76 15.04
N ALA A 25 -19.42 13.52 16.24
CA ALA A 25 -20.12 12.92 17.36
C ALA A 25 -20.86 13.98 18.23
N PRO A 26 -21.98 13.61 18.88
CA PRO A 26 -22.70 14.44 19.84
C PRO A 26 -22.25 14.22 21.30
N PRO A 27 -22.52 15.17 22.22
CA PRO A 27 -22.37 14.97 23.66
C PRO A 27 -23.66 14.44 24.33
N HIS A 28 -23.50 13.48 25.24
CA HIS A 28 -24.47 12.98 26.24
C HIS A 28 -25.85 12.43 25.77
N SER A 29 -26.11 11.18 26.15
CA SER A 29 -27.43 10.51 26.14
C SER A 29 -28.34 11.08 27.24
N PRO A 30 -29.68 11.12 27.07
CA PRO A 30 -30.47 9.88 27.01
C PRO A 30 -31.46 9.78 25.83
N THR A 31 -32.03 8.59 25.67
CA THR A 31 -32.98 8.14 24.62
C THR A 31 -32.38 7.89 23.21
N HIS A 32 -32.73 6.73 22.65
CA HIS A 32 -32.53 6.34 21.24
C HIS A 32 -33.78 6.75 20.42
N PRO A 33 -33.75 6.79 19.07
CA PRO A 33 -32.78 6.17 18.15
C PRO A 33 -32.20 7.10 17.06
N ALA A 34 -31.54 6.48 16.06
CA ALA A 34 -30.92 7.06 14.85
C ALA A 34 -29.61 7.86 15.05
N LEU A 35 -28.55 7.43 14.35
CA LEU A 35 -27.24 8.07 14.33
C LEU A 35 -27.03 8.78 12.98
N HIS A 36 -26.96 10.12 13.01
CA HIS A 36 -26.39 10.95 11.96
C HIS A 36 -25.07 11.59 12.45
N PHE A 37 -24.15 11.89 11.54
CA PHE A 37 -22.82 12.43 11.85
C PHE A 37 -22.55 13.75 11.08
N GLY A 38 -22.16 14.85 11.76
CA GLY A 38 -21.84 16.18 11.14
C GLY A 38 -21.32 17.25 12.14
N ALA A 39 -20.12 17.86 12.10
CA ALA A 39 -18.82 17.64 11.42
C ALA A 39 -17.64 18.15 12.32
N ILE A 40 -16.46 17.49 12.36
CA ILE A 40 -15.34 17.84 13.29
C ILE A 40 -14.21 18.66 12.60
N PRO A 41 -13.61 19.69 13.25
CA PRO A 41 -12.62 20.58 12.60
C PRO A 41 -11.18 20.02 12.56
N ALA A 42 -10.38 20.53 11.61
CA ALA A 42 -8.99 20.13 11.41
C ALA A 42 -7.98 21.06 12.10
N THR A 43 -6.93 20.49 12.72
CA THR A 43 -5.62 21.16 12.87
C THR A 43 -4.46 20.16 12.80
N LYS A 44 -3.38 20.57 12.11
CA LYS A 44 -2.00 20.01 12.14
C LYS A 44 -1.77 18.59 11.57
N LYS A 45 -1.32 18.59 10.31
CA LYS A 45 -0.32 17.68 9.70
C LYS A 45 -0.56 16.16 9.77
N LEU A 46 -1.05 15.59 8.67
CA LEU A 46 -0.64 14.28 8.17
C LEU A 46 -0.34 14.40 6.66
N LEU A 47 0.49 13.52 6.09
CA LEU A 47 1.13 13.72 4.78
C LEU A 47 0.86 12.54 3.83
N CYS A 48 0.68 12.84 2.53
CA CYS A 48 0.60 11.90 1.40
C CYS A 48 -0.49 10.82 1.46
N PHE A 49 -1.70 11.18 1.03
CA PHE A 49 -2.58 10.28 0.29
C PHE A 49 -2.50 10.63 -1.20
N GLU A 50 -1.74 9.88 -1.98
CA GLU A 50 -1.75 9.95 -3.45
C GLU A 50 -2.38 8.66 -4.01
N VAL A 51 -3.69 8.70 -4.23
CA VAL A 51 -4.38 7.71 -5.07
C VAL A 51 -4.33 8.26 -6.49
N LEU A 52 -3.41 7.76 -7.30
CA LEU A 52 -3.14 8.28 -8.64
C LEU A 52 -4.19 7.73 -9.63
N VAL A 53 -5.36 8.36 -9.67
CA VAL A 53 -6.43 8.08 -10.63
C VAL A 53 -6.01 8.59 -12.01
N ALA A 54 -5.50 7.70 -12.84
CA ALA A 54 -5.32 7.94 -14.27
C ALA A 54 -6.60 7.55 -15.03
N ASN A 55 -7.04 8.42 -15.94
CA ASN A 55 -8.11 8.19 -16.90
C ASN A 55 -7.55 8.31 -18.33
N SER A 56 -7.88 7.36 -19.19
CA SER A 56 -7.24 7.22 -20.50
C SER A 56 -8.22 7.12 -21.68
N LYS A 57 -8.22 8.20 -22.47
CA LYS A 57 -8.53 8.27 -23.91
C LYS A 57 -9.96 7.98 -24.41
N HIS A 58 -10.91 7.51 -23.61
CA HIS A 58 -12.32 7.49 -24.00
C HIS A 58 -13.12 8.64 -23.37
N ALA A 59 -13.10 9.79 -24.05
CA ALA A 59 -13.87 10.97 -23.65
C ALA A 59 -15.35 10.83 -24.01
N LEU A 60 -16.14 10.20 -23.13
CA LEU A 60 -17.61 10.32 -23.07
C LEU A 60 -18.10 9.86 -21.68
N LEU A 61 -18.54 10.82 -20.85
CA LEU A 61 -18.98 10.76 -19.43
C LEU A 61 -17.91 11.09 -18.36
N PRO A 62 -18.31 11.77 -17.25
CA PRO A 62 -17.43 12.04 -16.12
C PRO A 62 -17.39 10.88 -15.13
N GLY A 63 -16.19 10.51 -14.66
CA GLY A 63 -16.02 9.61 -13.50
C GLY A 63 -15.49 8.20 -13.75
N GLY A 64 -14.73 7.95 -14.83
CA GLY A 64 -14.01 6.69 -15.02
C GLY A 64 -12.84 6.46 -14.04
N LEU A 65 -12.32 5.23 -14.00
CA LEU A 65 -11.14 4.83 -13.23
C LEU A 65 -10.44 3.64 -13.91
N ASP A 66 -9.22 3.85 -14.44
CA ASP A 66 -8.46 2.78 -15.12
C ASP A 66 -7.46 2.09 -14.18
N VAL A 67 -6.88 2.82 -13.22
CA VAL A 67 -5.84 2.32 -12.33
C VAL A 67 -6.09 2.74 -10.88
N LEU A 68 -6.20 1.77 -9.98
CA LEU A 68 -6.26 1.97 -8.54
C LEU A 68 -4.89 1.64 -7.91
N ILE A 69 -4.10 2.66 -7.56
CA ILE A 69 -2.83 2.47 -6.85
C ILE A 69 -3.05 2.57 -5.33
N LEU A 70 -2.76 1.49 -4.62
CA LEU A 70 -2.92 1.34 -3.17
C LEU A 70 -1.53 1.35 -2.48
N ASN A 71 -1.11 2.53 -2.02
CA ASN A 71 0.27 2.79 -1.55
C ASN A 71 0.37 3.35 -0.12
N HIS A 72 -0.72 3.76 0.51
CA HIS A 72 -0.67 4.39 1.83
C HIS A 72 -0.33 3.39 2.95
N ILE A 73 0.23 3.88 4.05
CA ILE A 73 0.67 3.05 5.18
C ILE A 73 0.39 3.78 6.51
N GLY A 74 -0.12 3.06 7.50
CA GLY A 74 -0.22 3.53 8.88
C GLY A 74 1.15 3.59 9.56
N TYR A 75 1.28 4.44 10.58
CA TYR A 75 2.51 4.52 11.38
C TYR A 75 2.91 3.13 11.89
N SER A 76 4.06 2.66 11.44
CA SER A 76 4.64 1.36 11.78
C SER A 76 6.01 1.60 12.42
N TYR A 77 6.32 0.89 13.50
CA TYR A 77 7.60 1.00 14.18
C TYR A 77 8.66 0.01 13.63
N PHE A 78 9.91 0.21 14.05
CA PHE A 78 11.01 -0.74 13.84
C PHE A 78 11.69 -1.03 15.18
N ASN A 79 11.18 -2.01 15.92
CA ASN A 79 11.67 -2.40 17.26
C ASN A 79 11.23 -3.83 17.63
N TYR A 80 11.57 -4.28 18.84
CA TYR A 80 11.01 -5.52 19.37
C TYR A 80 9.49 -5.41 19.58
N PHE A 81 8.74 -6.45 19.21
CA PHE A 81 7.30 -6.51 19.48
C PHE A 81 7.05 -6.59 20.99
N ASN A 82 6.19 -5.70 21.49
CA ASN A 82 5.98 -5.41 22.90
C ASN A 82 4.64 -5.93 23.44
N GLY A 83 3.89 -6.72 22.66
CA GLY A 83 2.54 -7.18 23.02
C GLY A 83 1.41 -6.23 22.61
N ASP A 84 1.67 -5.10 21.94
CA ASP A 84 0.62 -4.15 21.55
C ASP A 84 -0.26 -4.67 20.39
N VAL A 85 -1.29 -5.41 20.76
CA VAL A 85 -2.36 -5.88 19.86
C VAL A 85 -3.23 -4.71 19.35
N GLY A 86 -3.28 -3.57 20.06
CA GLY A 86 -3.98 -2.37 19.61
C GLY A 86 -3.31 -1.74 18.39
N HIS A 87 -1.98 -1.67 18.40
CA HIS A 87 -1.18 -1.27 17.24
C HIS A 87 -1.35 -2.22 16.06
N ILE A 88 -1.33 -3.55 16.30
CA ILE A 88 -1.61 -4.54 15.24
C ILE A 88 -3.00 -4.31 14.61
N ARG A 89 -4.04 -4.11 15.42
CA ARG A 89 -5.40 -3.86 14.92
C ARG A 89 -5.45 -2.59 14.06
N LYS A 90 -4.90 -1.49 14.54
CA LYS A 90 -4.89 -0.20 13.82
C LYS A 90 -4.07 -0.27 12.52
N LEU A 91 -3.01 -1.07 12.49
CA LEU A 91 -2.28 -1.36 11.26
C LEU A 91 -3.09 -2.23 10.31
N LEU A 92 -3.81 -3.26 10.77
CA LEU A 92 -4.70 -4.05 9.90
C LEU A 92 -5.84 -3.21 9.32
N GLU A 93 -6.42 -2.29 10.10
CA GLU A 93 -7.40 -1.31 9.61
C GLU A 93 -6.80 -0.44 8.48
N THR A 94 -5.60 0.12 8.70
CA THR A 94 -4.99 1.10 7.79
C THR A 94 -4.31 0.46 6.57
N ASN A 95 -3.58 -0.65 6.73
CA ASN A 95 -2.74 -1.26 5.69
C ASN A 95 -3.45 -2.39 4.94
N PHE A 96 -4.62 -2.85 5.40
CA PHE A 96 -5.31 -4.01 4.83
C PHE A 96 -6.81 -3.77 4.63
N LEU A 97 -7.59 -3.50 5.69
CA LEU A 97 -9.05 -3.35 5.54
C LEU A 97 -9.43 -2.16 4.65
N SER A 98 -8.70 -1.03 4.73
CA SER A 98 -8.96 0.09 3.82
C SER A 98 -8.55 -0.19 2.37
N TYR A 99 -7.56 -1.05 2.13
CA TYR A 99 -7.20 -1.53 0.78
C TYR A 99 -8.37 -2.35 0.21
N VAL A 100 -8.92 -3.29 1.00
CA VAL A 100 -10.10 -4.08 0.62
C VAL A 100 -11.30 -3.18 0.36
N ALA A 101 -11.60 -2.22 1.24
CA ALA A 101 -12.71 -1.29 1.08
C ALA A 101 -12.59 -0.42 -0.18
N MET A 102 -11.41 0.14 -0.46
CA MET A 102 -11.18 0.89 -1.70
C MET A 102 -11.29 0.02 -2.94
N THR A 103 -10.81 -1.23 -2.89
CA THR A 103 -11.01 -2.19 -3.99
C THR A 103 -12.49 -2.46 -4.25
N VAL A 104 -13.30 -2.71 -3.22
CA VAL A 104 -14.75 -2.94 -3.37
C VAL A 104 -15.44 -1.72 -3.98
N SER A 105 -15.14 -0.50 -3.51
CA SER A 105 -15.72 0.73 -4.05
C SER A 105 -15.28 1.06 -5.48
N ALA A 106 -14.04 0.70 -5.86
CA ALA A 106 -13.49 0.94 -7.18
C ALA A 106 -13.88 -0.12 -8.23
N LEU A 107 -14.20 -1.34 -7.79
CA LEU A 107 -14.38 -2.50 -8.68
C LEU A 107 -15.44 -2.29 -9.79
N PRO A 108 -16.57 -1.58 -9.59
CA PRO A 108 -17.52 -1.33 -10.69
C PRO A 108 -16.89 -0.55 -11.85
N MET A 109 -16.18 0.55 -11.55
CA MET A 109 -15.51 1.38 -12.57
C MET A 109 -14.33 0.64 -13.21
N LEU A 110 -13.57 -0.14 -12.42
CA LEU A 110 -12.49 -0.99 -12.93
C LEU A 110 -13.01 -2.13 -13.82
N LYS A 111 -14.20 -2.69 -13.54
CA LYS A 111 -14.85 -3.67 -14.43
C LYS A 111 -15.29 -3.04 -15.75
N GLU A 112 -15.68 -1.77 -15.75
CA GLU A 112 -16.08 -1.02 -16.96
C GLU A 112 -14.88 -0.63 -17.83
N SER A 113 -13.75 -0.22 -17.23
CA SER A 113 -12.51 0.15 -17.93
C SER A 113 -11.58 -1.02 -18.28
N GLU A 114 -11.94 -2.25 -17.89
CA GLU A 114 -11.04 -3.42 -17.83
C GLU A 114 -9.71 -3.11 -17.07
N GLY A 115 -9.81 -2.27 -16.04
CA GLY A 115 -8.69 -1.59 -15.37
C GLY A 115 -7.74 -2.47 -14.56
N SER A 116 -6.94 -1.84 -13.69
CA SER A 116 -5.87 -2.49 -12.93
C SER A 116 -5.78 -2.03 -11.47
N ILE A 117 -5.62 -2.97 -10.55
CA ILE A 117 -5.36 -2.73 -9.13
C ILE A 117 -3.87 -2.94 -8.86
N VAL A 118 -3.20 -1.93 -8.31
CA VAL A 118 -1.76 -1.96 -8.02
C VAL A 118 -1.55 -1.86 -6.51
N VAL A 119 -1.14 -2.97 -5.90
CA VAL A 119 -1.05 -3.14 -4.45
C VAL A 119 0.40 -3.03 -4.02
N VAL A 120 0.76 -1.94 -3.33
CA VAL A 120 2.13 -1.78 -2.82
C VAL A 120 2.31 -2.56 -1.53
N SER A 121 3.14 -3.60 -1.62
CA SER A 121 3.57 -4.45 -0.52
C SER A 121 5.09 -4.34 -0.33
N SER A 122 5.71 -5.34 0.29
CA SER A 122 7.14 -5.32 0.62
C SER A 122 7.70 -6.74 0.68
N ILE A 123 9.02 -6.88 0.66
CA ILE A 123 9.72 -8.12 1.02
C ILE A 123 9.24 -8.67 2.38
N ALA A 124 8.87 -7.80 3.33
CA ALA A 124 8.23 -8.13 4.61
C ALA A 124 6.81 -8.73 4.51
N GLY A 125 6.20 -8.72 3.32
CA GLY A 125 4.95 -9.43 3.01
C GLY A 125 5.15 -10.77 2.29
N LYS A 126 6.41 -11.21 2.12
CA LYS A 126 6.79 -12.46 1.43
C LYS A 126 7.81 -13.29 2.20
N THR A 127 8.60 -12.70 3.11
CA THR A 127 9.49 -13.39 4.04
C THR A 127 9.47 -12.73 5.42
N ALA A 128 9.93 -13.44 6.45
CA ALA A 128 10.02 -12.90 7.81
C ALA A 128 11.09 -11.81 7.91
N ILE A 129 10.71 -10.60 8.30
CA ILE A 129 11.62 -9.48 8.52
C ILE A 129 11.63 -9.11 10.01
N PRO A 130 12.76 -9.30 10.72
CA PRO A 130 12.91 -8.95 12.13
C PRO A 130 12.45 -7.52 12.46
N PHE A 131 11.99 -7.31 13.70
CA PHE A 131 11.61 -6.00 14.25
C PHE A 131 10.43 -5.29 13.57
N THR A 132 9.70 -5.98 12.69
CA THR A 132 8.55 -5.42 11.94
C THR A 132 7.28 -6.28 12.02
N ALA A 133 7.15 -7.16 13.02
CA ALA A 133 6.08 -8.18 13.04
C ALA A 133 4.64 -7.66 12.78
N PRO A 134 4.18 -6.54 13.40
CA PRO A 134 2.88 -5.96 13.06
C PRO A 134 2.74 -5.53 11.59
N TYR A 135 3.77 -4.88 11.04
CA TYR A 135 3.82 -4.43 9.64
C TYR A 135 3.85 -5.62 8.68
N SER A 136 4.73 -6.60 8.93
CA SER A 136 4.85 -7.83 8.16
C SER A 136 3.50 -8.53 8.04
N ALA A 137 2.79 -8.73 9.16
CA ALA A 137 1.45 -9.35 9.17
C ALA A 137 0.47 -8.65 8.20
N THR A 138 0.48 -7.31 8.14
CA THR A 138 -0.39 -6.58 7.19
C THR A 138 0.03 -6.77 5.73
N LYS A 139 1.33 -6.85 5.44
CA LYS A 139 1.84 -7.02 4.06
C LYS A 139 1.72 -8.46 3.55
N PHE A 140 1.76 -9.46 4.43
CA PHE A 140 1.37 -10.84 4.13
C PHE A 140 -0.15 -10.97 3.89
N ALA A 141 -0.99 -10.28 4.69
CA ALA A 141 -2.44 -10.27 4.49
C ALA A 141 -2.84 -9.71 3.11
N LEU A 142 -2.13 -8.66 2.63
CA LEU A 142 -2.30 -8.14 1.27
C LEU A 142 -2.01 -9.20 0.20
N ASP A 143 -0.92 -9.97 0.30
CA ASP A 143 -0.65 -11.03 -0.69
C ASP A 143 -1.73 -12.11 -0.67
N GLY A 144 -2.08 -12.63 0.51
CA GLY A 144 -3.12 -13.65 0.65
C GLY A 144 -4.46 -13.25 0.03
N PHE A 145 -4.96 -12.05 0.37
CA PHE A 145 -6.23 -11.54 -0.15
C PHE A 145 -6.16 -11.24 -1.65
N PHE A 146 -5.21 -10.41 -2.08
CA PHE A 146 -5.15 -9.97 -3.49
C PHE A 146 -4.70 -11.09 -4.43
N SER A 147 -4.01 -12.12 -3.94
CA SER A 147 -3.73 -13.33 -4.72
C SER A 147 -4.90 -14.33 -4.76
N SER A 148 -5.81 -14.34 -3.78
CA SER A 148 -7.12 -15.04 -3.89
C SER A 148 -8.04 -14.34 -4.88
N LEU A 149 -8.25 -13.03 -4.68
CA LEU A 149 -9.15 -12.21 -5.52
C LEU A 149 -8.77 -12.26 -7.01
N ARG A 150 -7.47 -12.36 -7.32
CA ARG A 150 -6.98 -12.56 -8.69
C ARG A 150 -7.43 -13.88 -9.32
N GLN A 151 -7.53 -14.97 -8.53
CA GLN A 151 -8.06 -16.25 -9.02
C GLN A 151 -9.59 -16.18 -9.19
N GLU A 152 -10.29 -15.54 -8.27
CA GLU A 152 -11.73 -15.31 -8.35
C GLU A 152 -12.09 -14.51 -9.61
N PHE A 153 -11.32 -13.46 -9.95
CA PHE A 153 -11.48 -12.71 -11.20
C PHE A 153 -11.21 -13.57 -12.45
N ILE A 154 -10.23 -14.48 -12.43
CA ILE A 154 -9.97 -15.41 -13.54
C ILE A 154 -11.14 -16.38 -13.74
N ILE A 155 -11.76 -16.85 -12.66
CA ILE A 155 -12.91 -17.77 -12.69
C ILE A 155 -14.18 -17.04 -13.17
N ASP A 156 -14.46 -15.84 -12.66
CA ASP A 156 -15.58 -14.95 -13.06
C ASP A 156 -15.35 -14.26 -14.42
N LYS A 157 -14.21 -14.50 -15.08
CA LYS A 157 -13.78 -13.88 -16.36
C LYS A 157 -13.75 -12.34 -16.31
N VAL A 158 -13.45 -11.79 -15.14
CA VAL A 158 -13.31 -10.36 -14.89
C VAL A 158 -11.96 -9.90 -15.39
N ASN A 159 -11.95 -9.07 -16.44
CA ASN A 159 -10.72 -8.51 -17.00
C ASN A 159 -10.20 -7.30 -16.19
N VAL A 160 -10.01 -7.48 -14.88
CA VAL A 160 -9.34 -6.50 -14.00
C VAL A 160 -8.01 -7.10 -13.55
N SER A 161 -6.90 -6.43 -13.84
CA SER A 161 -5.58 -6.92 -13.43
C SER A 161 -5.31 -6.63 -11.94
N ILE A 162 -4.48 -7.47 -11.31
CA ILE A 162 -4.00 -7.23 -9.94
C ILE A 162 -2.47 -7.40 -9.91
N THR A 163 -1.76 -6.29 -9.75
CA THR A 163 -0.30 -6.22 -9.60
C THR A 163 0.07 -6.10 -8.13
N LEU A 164 0.93 -6.99 -7.63
CA LEU A 164 1.47 -6.91 -6.27
C LEU A 164 2.94 -6.46 -6.30
N CYS A 165 3.24 -5.27 -5.78
CA CYS A 165 4.58 -4.70 -5.78
C CYS A 165 5.34 -5.10 -4.51
N ILE A 166 6.31 -6.00 -4.62
CA ILE A 166 7.19 -6.45 -3.55
C ILE A 166 8.42 -5.55 -3.51
N LEU A 167 8.38 -4.54 -2.64
CA LEU A 167 9.44 -3.55 -2.49
C LEU A 167 10.46 -3.93 -1.40
N GLY A 168 11.73 -3.70 -1.72
CA GLY A 168 12.85 -3.71 -0.76
C GLY A 168 12.94 -2.39 0.04
N TYR A 169 14.16 -1.98 0.39
CA TYR A 169 14.39 -0.70 1.07
C TYR A 169 14.43 0.45 0.05
N ILE A 170 13.49 1.39 0.17
CA ILE A 170 13.31 2.52 -0.76
C ILE A 170 13.62 3.85 -0.06
N ASN A 171 14.24 4.79 -0.77
CA ASN A 171 14.73 6.08 -0.26
C ASN A 171 13.61 7.11 -0.04
N THR A 172 12.65 6.77 0.84
CA THR A 172 11.64 7.71 1.34
C THR A 172 12.04 8.21 2.72
N GLU A 173 11.74 9.47 3.04
CA GLU A 173 12.10 10.07 4.34
C GLU A 173 11.59 9.25 5.53
N ASN A 174 10.38 8.71 5.43
CA ASN A 174 9.77 7.87 6.46
C ASN A 174 10.53 6.55 6.64
N ALA A 175 10.85 5.84 5.55
CA ALA A 175 11.60 4.59 5.63
C ALA A 175 13.03 4.82 6.16
N VAL A 176 13.75 5.80 5.60
CA VAL A 176 15.12 6.12 6.04
C VAL A 176 15.14 6.53 7.51
N ARG A 177 14.22 7.39 7.97
CA ARG A 177 14.10 7.76 9.39
C ARG A 177 13.76 6.57 10.28
N ALA A 178 12.95 5.61 9.79
CA ALA A 178 12.54 4.45 10.55
C ALA A 178 13.63 3.38 10.70
N VAL A 179 14.51 3.17 9.70
CA VAL A 179 15.41 1.99 9.68
C VAL A 179 16.91 2.27 9.58
N SER A 180 17.34 3.48 9.18
CA SER A 180 18.78 3.79 8.96
C SER A 180 19.68 3.64 10.19
N HIS A 181 19.11 3.62 11.40
CA HIS A 181 19.85 3.35 12.63
C HIS A 181 20.16 1.86 12.84
N ALA A 182 19.39 0.96 12.22
CA ALA A 182 19.47 -0.49 12.41
C ALA A 182 19.95 -1.27 11.17
N ILE A 183 19.72 -0.75 9.97
CA ILE A 183 20.04 -1.38 8.68
C ILE A 183 21.26 -0.72 8.04
N GLN A 184 22.17 -1.52 7.47
CA GLN A 184 23.38 -1.06 6.76
C GLN A 184 23.25 -1.05 5.23
N ASP A 185 22.15 -1.58 4.69
CA ASP A 185 21.85 -1.65 3.25
C ASP A 185 21.55 -0.27 2.65
N THR A 186 21.79 -0.08 1.36
CA THR A 186 21.58 1.20 0.67
C THR A 186 20.16 1.30 0.09
N PRO A 187 19.39 2.36 0.38
CA PRO A 187 18.03 2.51 -0.11
C PRO A 187 17.97 2.85 -1.60
N ALA A 188 17.08 2.18 -2.32
CA ALA A 188 16.88 2.38 -3.76
C ALA A 188 16.12 3.68 -4.08
N PRO A 189 16.34 4.32 -5.25
CA PRO A 189 15.67 5.58 -5.61
C PRO A 189 14.15 5.44 -5.66
N LYS A 190 13.45 6.39 -5.03
CA LYS A 190 11.97 6.37 -4.93
C LYS A 190 11.29 6.72 -6.26
N GLU A 191 11.98 7.50 -7.10
CA GLU A 191 11.52 7.98 -8.40
C GLU A 191 11.44 6.83 -9.42
N GLU A 192 12.50 6.02 -9.51
CA GLU A 192 12.51 4.80 -10.32
C GLU A 192 11.52 3.77 -9.77
N CYS A 193 11.45 3.61 -8.44
CA CYS A 193 10.48 2.73 -7.79
C CYS A 193 9.03 3.10 -8.17
N ALA A 194 8.67 4.38 -8.13
CA ALA A 194 7.33 4.86 -8.52
C ALA A 194 7.05 4.61 -10.01
N LEU A 195 8.04 4.86 -10.87
CA LEU A 195 7.93 4.58 -12.31
C LEU A 195 7.72 3.09 -12.61
N GLU A 196 8.45 2.18 -11.96
CA GLU A 196 8.25 0.74 -12.13
C GLU A 196 6.93 0.23 -11.55
N ILE A 197 6.40 0.83 -10.47
CA ILE A 197 5.05 0.54 -9.95
C ILE A 197 4.00 0.89 -11.01
N ILE A 198 4.04 2.10 -11.57
CA ILE A 198 3.11 2.57 -12.61
C ILE A 198 3.21 1.69 -13.86
N LYS A 199 4.43 1.48 -14.38
CA LYS A 199 4.67 0.58 -15.53
C LYS A 199 4.12 -0.82 -15.28
N SER A 200 4.29 -1.38 -14.09
CA SER A 200 3.88 -2.75 -13.79
C SER A 200 2.36 -2.91 -13.74
N GLY A 201 1.63 -1.90 -13.26
CA GLY A 201 0.18 -1.83 -13.35
C GLY A 201 -0.33 -1.71 -14.79
N VAL A 202 0.23 -0.77 -15.57
CA VAL A 202 -0.14 -0.58 -16.99
C VAL A 202 0.17 -1.83 -17.83
N LEU A 203 1.28 -2.51 -17.55
CA LEU A 203 1.65 -3.78 -18.18
C LEU A 203 0.95 -5.00 -17.57
N ARG A 204 -0.04 -4.80 -16.67
CA ARG A 204 -0.87 -5.84 -16.03
C ARG A 204 -0.04 -6.98 -15.39
N ARG A 205 1.17 -6.68 -14.91
CA ARG A 205 2.11 -7.67 -14.34
C ARG A 205 1.53 -8.29 -13.08
N ARG A 206 1.70 -9.60 -12.88
CA ARG A 206 1.26 -10.28 -11.64
C ARG A 206 1.95 -9.71 -10.40
N GLU A 207 3.27 -9.60 -10.45
CA GLU A 207 4.10 -9.01 -9.40
C GLU A 207 5.16 -8.06 -9.99
N LEU A 208 5.58 -7.08 -9.20
CA LEU A 208 6.80 -6.30 -9.40
C LEU A 208 7.75 -6.60 -8.25
N HIS A 209 9.01 -6.92 -8.53
CA HIS A 209 10.05 -7.02 -7.52
C HIS A 209 11.02 -5.84 -7.72
N TYR A 210 11.19 -4.96 -6.72
CA TYR A 210 12.08 -3.79 -6.86
C TYR A 210 12.84 -3.48 -5.55
N PRO A 211 14.18 -3.35 -5.56
CA PRO A 211 15.10 -3.63 -6.68
C PRO A 211 15.10 -5.11 -7.05
N SER A 212 14.97 -5.42 -8.35
CA SER A 212 14.60 -6.77 -8.80
C SER A 212 15.65 -7.83 -8.49
N ARG A 213 16.93 -7.49 -8.56
CA ARG A 213 18.03 -8.41 -8.18
C ARG A 213 18.02 -8.72 -6.67
N THR A 214 17.86 -7.70 -5.84
CA THR A 214 17.85 -7.86 -4.37
C THR A 214 16.61 -8.61 -3.92
N VAL A 215 15.41 -8.13 -4.28
CA VAL A 215 14.15 -8.77 -3.89
C VAL A 215 14.05 -10.19 -4.46
N GLY A 216 14.34 -10.39 -5.75
CA GLY A 216 14.23 -11.70 -6.40
C GLY A 216 15.19 -12.75 -5.82
N SER A 217 16.43 -12.38 -5.48
CA SER A 217 17.38 -13.32 -4.86
C SER A 217 17.02 -13.68 -3.42
N LEU A 218 16.47 -12.73 -2.64
CA LEU A 218 15.95 -13.03 -1.30
C LEU A 218 14.73 -13.97 -1.34
N LEU A 219 13.82 -13.79 -2.31
CA LEU A 219 12.68 -14.70 -2.51
C LEU A 219 13.12 -16.10 -2.95
N LEU A 220 14.12 -16.19 -3.85
CA LEU A 220 14.69 -17.48 -4.26
C LEU A 220 15.37 -18.21 -3.09
N LEU A 221 16.10 -17.48 -2.23
CA LEU A 221 16.72 -18.04 -1.03
C LEU A 221 15.69 -18.49 0.02
N ARG A 222 14.54 -17.80 0.14
CA ARG A 222 13.43 -18.22 1.00
C ARG A 222 12.91 -19.60 0.60
N ASP A 223 12.76 -19.83 -0.71
CA ASP A 223 12.13 -21.04 -1.25
C ASP A 223 13.10 -22.24 -1.34
N ILE A 224 14.42 -22.00 -1.39
CA ILE A 224 15.45 -23.04 -1.47
C ILE A 224 16.14 -23.33 -0.13
N ALA A 225 16.37 -22.30 0.70
CA ALA A 225 17.17 -22.41 1.93
C ALA A 225 16.69 -21.44 3.03
N PRO A 226 15.45 -21.61 3.55
CA PRO A 226 14.83 -20.67 4.47
C PRO A 226 15.68 -20.40 5.72
N ASP A 227 16.20 -21.42 6.41
CA ASP A 227 17.03 -21.24 7.62
C ASP A 227 18.32 -20.43 7.36
N PHE A 228 18.87 -20.54 6.15
CA PHE A 228 20.05 -19.78 5.73
C PHE A 228 19.70 -18.32 5.46
N LEU A 229 18.59 -18.04 4.77
CA LEU A 229 18.05 -16.69 4.63
C LEU A 229 17.78 -16.06 6.00
N ASP A 230 17.17 -16.81 6.91
CA ASP A 230 16.83 -16.38 8.27
C ASP A 230 18.09 -16.05 9.10
N SER A 231 19.16 -16.84 8.93
CA SER A 231 20.49 -16.56 9.49
C SER A 231 21.14 -15.31 8.88
N LEU A 232 21.01 -15.08 7.57
CA LEU A 232 21.50 -13.86 6.92
C LEU A 232 20.73 -12.62 7.41
N MET A 233 19.39 -12.70 7.48
CA MET A 233 18.53 -11.63 7.99
C MET A 233 18.94 -11.24 9.41
N ARG A 234 19.07 -12.20 10.33
CA ARG A 234 19.50 -11.91 11.72
C ARG A 234 20.87 -11.23 11.82
N ARG A 235 21.77 -11.43 10.85
CA ARG A 235 23.11 -10.80 10.80
C ARG A 235 23.14 -9.42 10.15
N ALA A 236 22.10 -9.02 9.42
CA ALA A 236 22.05 -7.76 8.69
C ALA A 236 21.78 -6.52 9.58
N TYR A 237 21.29 -6.73 10.81
CA TYR A 237 20.85 -5.66 11.72
C TYR A 237 21.85 -5.37 12.83
N LYS A 238 22.03 -4.07 13.12
CA LYS A 238 22.69 -3.58 14.35
C LYS A 238 21.73 -3.66 15.53
N VAL A 239 21.59 -4.85 16.10
CA VAL A 239 20.60 -5.16 17.16
C VAL A 239 20.78 -4.28 18.40
N GLU A 240 22.01 -3.85 18.68
CA GLU A 240 22.38 -2.90 19.73
C GLU A 240 21.70 -1.52 19.58
N ASN A 241 21.34 -1.12 18.37
CA ASN A 241 20.63 0.15 18.11
C ASN A 241 19.10 0.01 18.20
N ILE A 242 18.57 -1.19 18.41
CA ILE A 242 17.14 -1.49 18.34
C ILE A 242 16.53 -1.47 19.73
N ARG A 243 15.52 -0.61 19.91
CA ARG A 243 14.87 -0.41 21.21
C ARG A 243 14.20 -1.69 21.71
N ARG A 244 14.58 -2.12 22.91
CA ARG A 244 13.77 -2.99 23.77
C ARG A 244 12.89 -2.10 24.63
N THR A 245 11.60 -2.11 24.34
CA THR A 245 10.53 -1.52 25.17
C THR A 245 10.08 -2.51 26.22
#